data_AF-A0A6A3B946-F1
#
_entry.id   AF-A0A6A3B946-F1
#
_cell.length_a   1.000
_cell.length_b   1.000
_cell.length_c   1.000
_cell.angle_alpha   90.00
_cell.angle_beta   90.00
_cell.angle_gamma   90.00
#
_symmetry.space_group_name_H-M   'P 1'
#
loop_
_entity.id
_entity.type
_entity.pdbx_description
1 polymer ?
#
loop_
_entity_poly.entity_id
_entity_poly.type
_entity_poly.pdbx_seq_one_letter_code
_entity_poly.pdbx_strand_id
1 'polypeptide(L)'
;MRMNECKPNSITFRQLALGCLKAGLVEECLKTLEKGMNLTTSNKVRCSTPWMENTFSMVEIFAENGDVKNAEKLFEELKKANYSRYTFVYNTLIKAYVKAKIYDPNLLKRMILGGARPDAETYSLLKLIDQFQR
;
A
#
# COMPACT_ATOMS: atom_id res chain seq x y z
N MET A 1 -20.07 11.28 10.11
CA MET A 1 -20.15 10.28 11.21
C MET A 1 -20.16 10.99 12.55
N ARG A 2 -21.34 11.29 13.08
CA ARG A 2 -21.56 11.56 14.51
C ARG A 2 -22.96 11.08 14.85
N MET A 3 -23.06 9.83 15.26
CA MET A 3 -24.16 9.26 16.03
C MET A 3 -23.76 7.82 16.36
N ASN A 4 -23.86 7.47 17.64
CA ASN A 4 -23.48 6.23 18.32
C ASN A 4 -22.06 6.23 18.89
N GLU A 5 -22.00 5.89 20.17
CA GLU A 5 -20.86 5.94 21.11
C GLU A 5 -19.72 4.96 20.77
N CYS A 6 -19.53 4.61 19.50
CA CYS A 6 -18.38 3.86 19.05
C CYS A 6 -17.22 4.83 18.81
N LYS A 7 -16.23 4.83 19.71
CA LYS A 7 -14.98 5.57 19.49
C LYS A 7 -14.35 5.08 18.18
N PRO A 8 -14.16 5.94 17.18
CA PRO A 8 -13.56 5.54 15.92
C PRO A 8 -12.15 5.02 16.19
N ASN A 9 -11.91 3.76 15.82
CA ASN A 9 -10.61 3.13 15.92
C ASN A 9 -9.81 3.37 14.62
N SER A 10 -8.55 2.94 14.58
CA SER A 10 -7.69 3.14 13.41
C SER A 10 -8.20 2.46 12.12
N ILE A 11 -9.02 1.41 12.22
CA ILE A 11 -9.71 0.80 11.06
C ILE A 11 -10.76 1.75 10.50
N THR A 12 -11.47 2.50 11.35
CA THR A 12 -12.51 3.46 10.91
C THR A 12 -11.89 4.59 10.08
N PHE A 13 -10.78 5.15 10.56
CA PHE A 13 -10.04 6.19 9.81
C PHE A 13 -9.46 5.67 8.50
N ARG A 14 -8.97 4.42 8.47
CA ARG A 14 -8.52 3.75 7.24
C ARG A 14 -9.65 3.59 6.23
N GLN A 15 -10.83 3.13 6.66
CA GLN A 15 -11.99 3.01 5.77
C GLN A 15 -12.42 4.37 5.20
N LEU A 16 -12.45 5.40 6.03
CA LEU A 16 -12.77 6.76 5.59
C LEU A 16 -11.74 7.27 4.57
N ALA A 17 -10.45 7.07 4.84
CA ALA A 17 -9.39 7.43 3.91
C ALA A 17 -9.50 6.68 2.57
N LEU A 18 -9.88 5.40 2.59
CA LEU A 18 -10.10 4.63 1.36
C LEU A 18 -11.27 5.22 0.55
N GLY A 19 -12.33 5.64 1.24
CA GLY A 19 -13.45 6.36 0.63
C GLY A 19 -13.02 7.67 -0.04
N CYS A 20 -12.26 8.51 0.67
CA CYS A 20 -11.69 9.75 0.11
C CYS A 20 -10.83 9.47 -1.12
N LEU A 21 -9.97 8.45 -1.05
CA LEU A 21 -9.07 8.09 -2.14
C LEU A 21 -9.83 7.62 -3.38
N LYS A 22 -10.88 6.81 -3.21
CA LYS A 22 -11.77 6.39 -4.30
C LYS A 22 -12.54 7.56 -4.92
N ALA A 23 -12.82 8.61 -4.13
CA ALA A 23 -13.41 9.85 -4.63
C ALA A 23 -12.40 10.80 -5.30
N GLY A 24 -11.12 10.41 -5.42
CA GLY A 24 -10.05 11.26 -5.97
C GLY A 24 -9.54 12.33 -5.00
N LEU A 25 -10.02 12.35 -3.76
CA LEU A 25 -9.67 13.32 -2.73
C LEU A 25 -8.40 12.87 -1.99
N VAL A 26 -7.27 12.89 -2.70
CA VAL A 26 -5.99 12.36 -2.22
C VAL A 26 -5.51 13.11 -0.97
N GLU A 27 -5.60 14.45 -0.96
CA GLU A 27 -5.14 15.25 0.18
C GLU A 27 -5.93 14.95 1.46
N GLU A 28 -7.24 14.76 1.33
CA GLU A 28 -8.13 14.42 2.45
C GLU A 28 -7.92 12.99 2.92
N CYS A 29 -7.64 12.05 2.01
CA CYS A 29 -7.19 10.70 2.35
C CYS A 29 -5.95 10.75 3.25
N LEU A 30 -4.90 11.48 2.83
CA LEU A 30 -3.65 11.59 3.59
C LEU A 30 -3.86 12.23 4.97
N LYS A 31 -4.63 13.32 5.04
CA LYS A 31 -5.01 13.96 6.32
C LYS A 31 -5.78 13.00 7.23
N THR A 32 -6.65 12.16 6.67
CA THR A 32 -7.44 11.19 7.43
C THR A 32 -6.58 10.04 7.94
N LEU A 33 -5.61 9.59 7.15
CA LEU A 33 -4.61 8.59 7.57
C LEU A 33 -3.76 9.10 8.73
N GLU A 34 -3.27 10.33 8.65
CA GLU A 34 -2.48 10.96 9.70
C GLU A 34 -3.24 11.05 11.02
N LYS A 35 -4.52 11.45 10.97
CA LYS A 35 -5.41 11.43 12.14
C LYS A 35 -5.56 10.03 12.75
N GLY A 36 -5.62 9.00 11.90
CA GLY A 36 -5.70 7.60 12.34
C GLY A 36 -4.39 7.07 12.94
N MET A 37 -3.23 7.56 12.51
CA MET A 37 -1.91 7.17 13.05
C MET A 37 -1.66 7.66 14.46
N ASN A 38 -2.25 8.81 14.84
CA ASN A 38 -2.16 9.37 16.19
C ASN A 38 -2.94 8.54 17.24
N LEU A 39 -3.70 7.53 16.81
CA LEU A 39 -4.38 6.60 17.70
C LEU A 39 -3.48 5.41 18.02
N THR A 40 -3.31 5.11 19.31
CA THR A 40 -2.62 3.90 19.77
C THR A 40 -3.27 2.67 19.15
N THR A 41 -2.59 2.09 18.15
CA THR A 41 -3.09 0.94 17.41
C THR A 41 -2.38 -0.30 17.92
N SER A 42 -3.14 -1.26 18.46
CA SER A 42 -2.59 -2.53 18.93
C SER A 42 -2.07 -3.37 17.75
N ASN A 43 -1.07 -4.21 17.99
CA ASN A 43 -0.56 -5.14 16.97
C ASN A 43 -1.67 -6.07 16.45
N LYS A 44 -2.65 -6.44 17.29
CA LYS A 44 -3.83 -7.23 16.88
C LYS A 44 -4.66 -6.53 15.80
N VAL A 45 -4.78 -5.21 15.86
CA VAL A 45 -5.47 -4.42 14.83
C VAL A 45 -4.63 -4.32 13.56
N ARG A 46 -3.30 -4.13 13.67
CA ARG A 46 -2.41 -4.07 12.49
C ARG A 46 -2.35 -5.39 11.72
N CYS A 47 -2.46 -6.51 12.42
CA CYS A 47 -2.49 -7.85 11.84
C CYS A 47 -3.92 -8.33 11.50
N SER A 48 -4.91 -7.43 11.51
CA SER A 48 -6.29 -7.79 11.16
C SER A 48 -6.52 -7.76 9.65
N THR A 49 -7.41 -8.63 9.15
CA THR A 49 -7.78 -8.66 7.72
C THR A 49 -8.25 -7.29 7.19
N PRO A 50 -9.12 -6.54 7.90
CA PRO A 50 -9.56 -5.23 7.42
C PRO A 50 -8.43 -4.21 7.33
N TRP A 51 -7.40 -4.34 8.18
CA TRP A 51 -6.21 -3.48 8.08
C TRP A 51 -5.43 -3.78 6.81
N MET A 52 -5.23 -5.06 6.49
CA MET A 52 -4.55 -5.50 5.28
C MET A 52 -5.29 -5.02 4.03
N GLU A 53 -6.58 -5.35 3.90
CA GLU A 53 -7.38 -5.05 2.71
C GLU A 53 -7.45 -3.55 2.44
N ASN A 54 -7.75 -2.74 3.45
CA ASN A 54 -7.87 -1.29 3.26
C ASN A 54 -6.55 -0.64 2.86
N THR A 55 -5.45 -1.07 3.50
CA THR A 55 -4.12 -0.52 3.18
C THR A 55 -3.70 -0.96 1.78
N PHE A 56 -3.95 -2.23 1.45
CA PHE A 56 -3.66 -2.78 0.14
C PHE A 56 -4.44 -2.07 -0.97
N SER A 57 -5.75 -1.86 -0.80
CA SER A 57 -6.55 -1.11 -1.78
C SER A 57 -6.08 0.32 -1.98
N MET A 58 -5.56 0.98 -0.94
CA MET A 58 -4.93 2.29 -1.12
C MET A 58 -3.63 2.19 -1.93
N VAL A 59 -2.79 1.19 -1.65
CA VAL A 59 -1.57 0.92 -2.44
C VAL A 59 -1.92 0.67 -3.90
N GLU A 60 -2.97 -0.10 -4.20
CA GLU A 60 -3.46 -0.32 -5.56
C GLU A 60 -3.83 0.99 -6.25
N ILE A 61 -4.59 1.87 -5.59
CA ILE A 61 -4.98 3.17 -6.18
C ILE A 61 -3.76 4.06 -6.42
N PHE A 62 -2.83 4.14 -5.47
CA PHE A 62 -1.59 4.89 -5.66
C PHE A 62 -0.72 4.28 -6.77
N ALA A 63 -0.69 2.95 -6.89
CA ALA A 63 0.02 2.26 -7.95
C ALA A 63 -0.56 2.58 -9.33
N GLU A 64 -1.88 2.60 -9.48
CA GLU A 64 -2.52 3.01 -10.74
C GLU A 64 -2.21 4.45 -11.13
N ASN A 65 -2.08 5.33 -10.13
CA ASN A 65 -1.72 6.74 -10.33
C ASN A 65 -0.21 6.94 -10.55
N GLY A 66 0.63 5.90 -10.43
CA GLY A 66 2.09 6.02 -10.48
C GLY A 66 2.69 6.79 -9.30
N ASP A 67 1.95 6.93 -8.19
CA ASP A 67 2.43 7.61 -6.99
C ASP A 67 3.25 6.65 -6.11
N VAL A 68 4.50 6.43 -6.53
CA VAL A 68 5.45 5.53 -5.84
C VAL A 68 5.70 5.98 -4.41
N LYS A 69 5.72 7.29 -4.13
CA LYS A 69 6.03 7.82 -2.80
C LYS A 69 4.97 7.39 -1.77
N ASN A 70 3.70 7.57 -2.10
CA ASN A 70 2.61 7.17 -1.20
C ASN A 70 2.41 5.64 -1.17
N ALA A 71 2.62 4.96 -2.31
CA ALA A 71 2.60 3.50 -2.37
C ALA A 71 3.67 2.86 -1.46
N GLU A 72 4.91 3.34 -1.49
CA GLU A 72 6.02 2.89 -0.63
C GLU A 72 5.71 3.11 0.87
N LYS A 73 5.15 4.27 1.21
CA LYS A 73 4.80 4.58 2.61
C LYS A 73 3.82 3.56 3.18
N LEU A 74 2.76 3.24 2.44
CA LEU A 74 1.76 2.26 2.85
C LEU A 74 2.27 0.82 2.75
N PHE A 75 3.13 0.54 1.77
CA PHE A 75 3.79 -0.76 1.63
C PHE A 75 4.65 -1.09 2.86
N GLU A 76 5.41 -0.12 3.40
CA GLU A 76 6.18 -0.32 4.62
C GLU A 76 5.29 -0.61 5.84
N GLU A 77 4.05 -0.11 5.87
CA GLU A 77 3.07 -0.49 6.90
C GLU A 77 2.61 -1.96 6.75
N LEU A 78 2.38 -2.41 5.51
CA LEU A 78 2.06 -3.80 5.20
C LEU A 78 3.24 -4.74 5.54
N LYS A 79 4.46 -4.32 5.24
CA LYS A 79 5.69 -5.05 5.55
C LYS A 79 5.92 -5.19 7.06
N LYS A 80 5.70 -4.12 7.85
CA LYS A 80 5.75 -4.18 9.33
C LYS A 80 4.71 -5.13 9.92
N ALA A 81 3.58 -5.32 9.24
CA ALA A 81 2.55 -6.30 9.61
C ALA A 81 2.75 -7.68 8.95
N ASN A 82 3.93 -7.93 8.34
CA ASN A 82 4.32 -9.18 7.69
C ASN A 82 3.42 -9.59 6.51
N TYR A 83 2.75 -8.64 5.86
CA TYR A 83 1.97 -8.86 4.64
C TYR A 83 2.81 -8.80 3.35
N SER A 84 4.06 -8.33 3.43
CA SER A 84 4.99 -8.36 2.30
C SER A 84 5.30 -9.77 1.82
N ARG A 85 5.06 -10.82 2.62
CA ARG A 85 5.22 -12.22 2.19
C ARG A 85 4.33 -12.61 0.99
N TYR A 86 3.27 -11.85 0.75
CA TYR A 86 2.34 -12.12 -0.32
C TYR A 86 2.82 -11.51 -1.65
N THR A 87 2.94 -12.34 -2.67
CA THR A 87 3.41 -11.96 -4.01
C THR A 87 2.61 -10.80 -4.61
N PHE A 88 1.28 -10.83 -4.51
CA PHE A 88 0.41 -9.78 -5.06
C PHE A 88 0.67 -8.39 -4.44
N VAL A 89 1.09 -8.33 -3.18
CA VAL A 89 1.42 -7.05 -2.50
C VAL A 89 2.68 -6.43 -3.12
N TYR A 90 3.69 -7.25 -3.40
CA TYR A 90 4.90 -6.81 -4.11
C TYR A 90 4.62 -6.49 -5.58
N ASN A 91 3.84 -7.30 -6.29
CA ASN A 91 3.48 -7.03 -7.69
C ASN A 91 2.79 -5.67 -7.83
N THR A 92 1.91 -5.32 -6.88
CA THR A 92 1.26 -4.00 -6.84
C THR A 92 2.26 -2.86 -6.63
N LEU A 93 3.24 -3.05 -5.75
CA LEU A 93 4.32 -2.06 -5.58
C LEU A 93 5.13 -1.90 -6.88
N ILE A 94 5.56 -3.01 -7.50
CA ILE A 94 6.31 -2.98 -8.77
C ILE A 94 5.49 -2.31 -9.86
N LYS A 95 4.16 -2.52 -9.90
CA LYS A 95 3.25 -1.83 -10.81
C LYS A 95 3.27 -0.31 -10.63
N ALA A 96 3.36 0.18 -9.40
CA ALA A 96 3.53 1.62 -9.13
C ALA A 96 4.79 2.17 -9.80
N TYR A 97 5.91 1.45 -9.71
CA TYR A 97 7.18 1.83 -10.36
C TYR A 97 7.06 1.84 -11.88
N VAL A 98 6.40 0.84 -12.48
CA VAL A 98 6.12 0.78 -13.92
C VAL A 98 5.33 2.02 -14.36
N LYS A 99 4.24 2.35 -13.65
CA LYS A 99 3.36 3.48 -13.97
C LYS A 99 4.07 4.83 -13.83
N ALA A 100 4.94 4.96 -12.82
CA ALA A 100 5.79 6.13 -12.63
C ALA A 100 6.96 6.21 -13.62
N LYS A 101 7.24 5.13 -14.37
CA LYS A 101 8.40 4.98 -15.25
C LYS A 101 9.73 5.16 -14.49
N ILE A 102 9.79 4.68 -13.26
CA ILE A 102 10.97 4.75 -12.40
C ILE A 102 11.67 3.39 -12.41
N TYR A 103 12.95 3.40 -12.79
CA TYR A 103 13.80 2.22 -12.72
C TYR A 103 14.35 2.02 -11.29
N ASP A 104 14.11 0.85 -10.71
CA ASP A 104 14.76 0.41 -9.47
C ASP A 104 15.26 -1.05 -9.65
N PRO A 105 16.59 -1.26 -9.77
CA PRO A 105 17.16 -2.59 -9.95
C PRO A 105 16.99 -3.50 -8.73
N ASN A 106 16.66 -2.92 -7.57
CA ASN A 106 16.57 -3.68 -6.33
C ASN A 106 15.19 -4.31 -6.11
N LEU A 107 14.18 -4.04 -6.94
CA LEU A 107 12.81 -4.52 -6.71
C LEU A 107 12.71 -6.04 -6.57
N LEU A 108 13.36 -6.79 -7.46
CA LEU A 108 13.40 -8.25 -7.39
C LEU A 108 14.09 -8.75 -6.11
N LYS A 109 15.23 -8.13 -5.77
CA LYS A 109 15.97 -8.47 -4.54
C LYS A 109 15.16 -8.14 -3.29
N ARG A 110 14.48 -6.99 -3.27
CA ARG A 110 13.59 -6.55 -2.18
C ARG A 110 12.43 -7.52 -1.99
N MET A 111 11.87 -8.06 -3.07
CA MET A 111 10.79 -9.06 -3.02
C MET A 111 11.28 -10.36 -2.38
N ILE A 112 12.41 -10.89 -2.84
CA ILE A 112 12.99 -12.15 -2.34
C ILE A 112 13.39 -12.01 -0.86
N LEU A 113 14.08 -10.92 -0.50
CA LEU A 113 14.47 -10.65 0.89
C LEU A 113 13.26 -10.38 1.80
N GLY A 114 12.14 -9.91 1.22
CA GLY A 114 10.87 -9.74 1.92
C GLY A 114 10.07 -11.03 2.11
N GLY A 115 10.57 -12.17 1.64
CA GLY A 115 9.94 -13.48 1.77
C GLY A 115 8.87 -13.79 0.73
N ALA A 116 8.67 -12.93 -0.27
CA ALA A 116 7.75 -13.18 -1.38
C ALA A 116 8.46 -13.92 -2.51
N ARG A 117 7.71 -14.80 -3.19
CA ARG A 117 8.21 -15.54 -4.36
C ARG A 117 7.78 -14.84 -5.65
N PRO A 118 8.72 -14.42 -6.51
CA PRO A 118 8.40 -13.91 -7.85
C PRO A 118 7.53 -14.89 -8.64
N ASP A 119 6.57 -14.36 -9.36
CA ASP A 119 5.71 -15.12 -10.29
C ASP A 119 5.80 -14.56 -11.72
N ALA A 120 4.99 -15.11 -12.63
CA ALA A 120 4.96 -14.67 -14.02
C ALA A 120 4.61 -13.19 -14.19
N GLU A 121 3.75 -12.65 -13.31
CA GLU A 121 3.42 -11.22 -13.30
C GLU A 121 4.61 -10.39 -12.84
N THR A 122 5.34 -10.82 -11.81
CA THR A 122 6.56 -10.14 -11.35
C THR A 122 7.57 -9.95 -12.49
N TYR A 123 7.89 -11.01 -13.23
CA TYR A 123 8.86 -10.92 -14.34
C TYR A 123 8.35 -10.07 -15.50
N SER A 124 7.04 -10.10 -15.77
CA SER A 124 6.41 -9.26 -16.78
C SER A 124 6.54 -7.78 -16.42
N LEU A 125 6.30 -7.42 -15.15
CA LEU A 125 6.45 -6.06 -14.67
C LEU A 125 7.92 -5.61 -14.66
N LEU A 126 8.85 -6.45 -14.21
CA LEU A 126 10.29 -6.12 -14.21
C LEU A 126 10.81 -5.84 -15.63
N LYS A 127 10.39 -6.64 -16.62
CA LYS A 127 10.75 -6.40 -18.02
C LYS A 127 10.28 -5.03 -18.53
N LEU A 128 9.13 -4.54 -18.05
CA LEU A 128 8.66 -3.18 -18.36
C LEU A 128 9.52 -2.13 -17.67
N ILE A 129 9.94 -2.38 -16.42
CA ILE A 129 10.82 -1.46 -15.67
C ILE A 129 12.20 -1.35 -16.33
N ASP A 130 12.76 -2.46 -16.81
CA ASP A 130 14.07 -2.50 -17.48
C ASP A 130 14.11 -1.63 -18.75
N GLN A 131 12.96 -1.34 -19.38
CA GLN A 131 12.90 -0.40 -20.50
C GLN A 131 13.22 1.04 -20.11
N PHE A 132 13.15 1.37 -18.81
CA PHE A 132 13.47 2.69 -18.28
C PHE A 132 14.92 2.81 -17.79
N GLN A 133 15.70 1.72 -17.85
CA GLN A 133 17.14 1.71 -17.60
C GLN A 133 17.87 2.40 -18.75
N ARG A 134 17.92 3.74 -18.74
CA ARG A 134 18.77 4.52 -19.65
C ARG A 134 20.23 4.47 -19.22
#